data_AF-A0A1M6H5V7-F1
#
_entry.id   AF-A0A1M6H5V7-F1
#
_cell.length_a   1.000
_cell.length_b   1.000
_cell.length_c   1.000
_cell.angle_alpha   90.00
_cell.angle_beta   90.00
_cell.angle_gamma   90.00
#
_symmetry.space_group_name_H-M   'P 1'
#
loop_
_entity.id
_entity.type
_entity.pdbx_description
1 polymer ?
#
loop_
_entity_poly.entity_id
_entity_poly.type
_entity_poly.pdbx_seq_one_letter_code
_entity_poly.pdbx_strand_id
1 'polypeptide(L)' 'MFTLTILALSWQHILIVALIVLLLFGGKKIPEMMRGMGSGIKEFKDAMKEDEKMPKNTMNTTVSEPTKTTETTSSNPNA' A
#
# COMPACT_ATOMS: atom_id res chain seq x y z
N MET A 1 22.42 29.28 22.10
CA MET A 1 23.29 28.11 21.84
C MET A 1 22.48 26.91 21.40
N PHE A 2 21.57 26.38 22.23
CA PHE A 2 20.74 25.20 21.89
C PHE A 2 19.84 25.38 20.64
N THR A 3 19.36 26.60 20.37
CA THR A 3 18.58 26.91 19.16
C THR A 3 19.44 27.03 17.90
N LEU A 4 20.71 27.41 18.03
CA LEU A 4 21.65 27.49 16.91
C LEU A 4 22.07 26.09 16.42
N THR A 5 22.16 25.13 17.34
CA THR A 5 22.47 23.73 17.03
C THR A 5 21.30 23.01 16.37
N ILE A 6 20.06 23.39 16.69
CA ILE A 6 18.86 22.84 16.02
C ILE A 6 18.76 23.34 14.57
N LEU A 7 19.15 24.58 14.28
CA LEU A 7 19.10 25.12 12.91
C LEU A 7 20.24 24.58 12.04
N ALA A 8 21.41 24.36 12.63
CA ALA A 8 22.52 23.65 12.01
C ALA A 8 22.39 22.14 12.25
N LEU A 9 21.37 21.50 11.65
CA LEU A 9 21.08 20.06 11.79
C LEU A 9 22.31 19.21 11.41
N SER A 10 23.16 18.94 12.40
CA SER A 10 24.22 17.95 12.29
C SER A 10 23.63 16.54 12.45
N TRP A 11 24.27 15.55 11.82
CA TRP A 11 23.86 14.14 11.89
C TRP A 11 23.68 13.61 13.33
N GLN A 12 24.35 14.24 14.30
CA GLN A 12 24.26 13.92 15.73
C GLN A 12 22.86 14.17 16.30
N HIS A 13 22.15 15.21 15.86
CA HIS A 13 20.80 15.50 16.32
C HIS A 13 19.80 14.45 15.82
N ILE A 14 19.95 14.03 14.56
CA ILE A 14 19.13 12.97 13.97
C ILE A 14 19.30 11.66 14.75
N LEU A 15 20.53 11.32 15.15
CA LEU A 15 20.79 10.16 16.00
C LEU A 15 20.13 10.28 17.37
N ILE A 16 20.14 11.46 18.00
CA ILE A 16 19.49 11.66 19.31
C ILE A 16 17.97 11.48 19.21
N VAL A 17 17.35 12.04 18.18
CA VAL A 17 15.90 11.92 17.94
C VAL A 17 15.54 10.48 17.62
N ALA A 18 16.32 9.83 16.75
CA ALA A 18 16.12 8.41 16.43
C ALA A 18 16.21 7.53 17.69
N LEU A 19 17.13 7.81 18.61
CA LEU A 19 17.28 7.08 19.86
C LEU A 19 16.05 7.26 20.78
N ILE A 20 15.54 8.50 20.91
CA ILE A 20 14.30 8.78 21.67
C ILE A 20 13.12 8.04 21.05
N VAL A 21 12.94 8.13 19.73
CA VAL A 21 11.88 7.41 19.01
C VAL A 21 12.04 5.90 19.20
N LEU A 22 13.26 5.37 19.18
CA LEU A 22 13.54 3.95 19.43
C LEU A 22 13.16 3.51 20.85
N LEU A 23 13.34 4.39 21.85
CA LEU A 23 12.94 4.13 23.23
C LEU A 23 11.41 4.16 23.40
N LEU A 24 10.71 5.09 22.74
CA LEU A 24 9.25 5.20 22.81
C LEU A 24 8.55 4.07 22.04
N PHE A 25 8.98 3.82 20.81
CA PHE A 25 8.32 2.88 19.90
C PHE A 25 8.96 1.48 19.93
N GLY A 26 10.18 1.35 20.43
CA GLY A 26 10.93 0.10 20.41
C GLY A 26 11.62 -0.17 19.07
N GLY A 27 12.74 -0.91 19.10
CA GLY A 27 13.54 -1.23 17.91
C GLY A 27 12.84 -2.04 16.82
N LYS A 28 11.72 -2.68 17.15
CA LYS A 28 10.99 -3.57 16.25
C LYS A 28 9.85 -2.88 15.49
N LYS A 29 9.31 -1.77 16.00
CA LYS A 29 8.15 -1.08 15.39
C LYS A 29 8.52 -0.21 14.20
N ILE A 30 9.70 0.42 14.24
CA ILE A 30 10.19 1.28 13.15
C ILE A 30 10.41 0.48 11.84
N PRO A 31 11.08 -0.69 11.84
CA PRO A 31 11.19 -1.54 10.66
C PRO A 31 9.86 -2.12 10.19
N GLU A 32 9.00 -2.54 11.11
CA GLU A 32 7.68 -3.12 10.81
C GLU A 32 6.78 -2.11 10.08
N MET A 33 6.74 -0.87 10.56
CA MET A 33 6.02 0.24 9.93
C MET A 33 6.63 0.61 8.56
N MET A 34 7.95 0.72 8.46
CA MET A 34 8.62 0.99 7.18
C MET A 34 8.39 -0.13 6.15
N ARG A 35 8.36 -1.39 6.58
CA ARG A 35 8.10 -2.54 5.70
C ARG A 35 6.70 -2.47 5.12
N GLY A 36 5.69 -2.21 5.94
CA GLY A 36 4.29 -2.06 5.49
C GLY A 36 4.10 -0.86 4.56
N MET A 37 4.63 0.31 4.93
CA MET A 37 4.56 1.52 4.11
C MET A 37 5.33 1.37 2.78
N GLY A 38 6.50 0.73 2.84
CA GLY A 38 7.36 0.49 1.67
C GLY A 38 6.72 -0.41 0.63
N SER A 39 5.99 -1.45 1.05
CA SER A 39 5.22 -2.30 0.13
C SER A 39 4.14 -1.52 -0.60
N GLY A 40 3.36 -0.69 0.11
CA GLY A 40 2.32 0.13 -0.52
C GLY A 40 2.88 1.15 -1.52
N ILE A 41 3.99 1.80 -1.19
CA ILE A 41 4.68 2.74 -2.12
C ILE A 41 5.25 1.98 -3.34
N LYS A 42 5.72 0.74 -3.15
CA LYS A 42 6.22 -0.10 -4.24
C LYS A 42 5.08 -0.49 -5.19
N GLU A 43 3.98 -1.01 -4.67
CA GLU A 43 2.79 -1.40 -5.45
C GLU A 43 2.21 -0.20 -6.20
N PHE A 44 2.13 0.96 -5.55
CA PHE A 44 1.71 2.21 -6.18
C PHE A 44 2.63 2.58 -7.35
N LYS A 45 3.95 2.50 -7.16
CA LYS A 45 4.92 2.81 -8.23
C LYS A 45 4.88 1.79 -9.36
N ASP A 46 4.63 0.53 -9.07
CA ASP A 46 4.54 -0.53 -10.08
C ASP A 46 3.29 -0.34 -10.95
N ALA A 47 2.14 -0.05 -10.36
CA ALA A 47 0.90 0.27 -11.08
C ALA A 47 1.05 1.51 -11.98
N MET A 48 1.64 2.59 -11.46
CA MET A 48 1.88 3.80 -12.27
C MET A 48 2.83 3.56 -13.45
N LYS A 49 3.77 2.63 -13.33
CA LYS A 49 4.70 2.26 -14.42
C LYS A 49 4.07 1.35 -15.46
N GLU A 50 3.08 0.55 -15.06
CA GLU A 50 2.34 -0.32 -15.97
C GLU A 50 1.40 0.51 -16.86
N ASP A 51 0.81 1.58 -16.31
CA ASP A 51 0.04 2.57 -17.07
C ASP A 51 0.89 3.35 -18.10
N GLU A 52 2.16 3.64 -17.79
CA GLU A 52 3.10 4.29 -18.74
C GLU A 52 3.64 3.34 -19.82
N LYS A 53 3.51 2.02 -19.64
CA LYS A 53 4.08 1.00 -20.54
C LYS A 53 3.01 0.08 -21.14
N MET A 54 1.99 0.66 -21.77
CA MET A 54 1.16 -0.10 -22.71
C MET A 54 1.71 -0.03 -24.16
N PRO A 55 2.30 -1.11 -24.70
CA PRO A 55 2.12 -1.42 -26.11
C PRO A 55 0.73 -2.03 -26.32
N LYS A 56 -0.04 -1.47 -27.25
CA LYS A 56 -1.30 -2.06 -27.74
C LYS A 56 -1.00 -3.46 -28.30
N ASN A 57 -1.31 -4.55 -27.58
CA ASN A 57 -1.76 -5.79 -28.23
C ASN A 57 -2.31 -6.83 -27.24
N THR A 58 -3.38 -7.48 -27.68
CA THR A 58 -3.92 -8.78 -27.23
C THR A 58 -4.89 -8.76 -26.04
N MET A 59 -6.15 -8.46 -26.36
CA MET A 59 -7.29 -9.23 -25.84
C MET A 59 -8.19 -9.62 -27.01
N ASN A 60 -7.82 -10.71 -27.68
CA ASN A 60 -8.78 -11.64 -28.24
C ASN A 60 -8.99 -12.75 -27.21
N THR A 61 -10.20 -12.87 -26.65
CA THR A 61 -10.89 -14.14 -26.39
C THR A 61 -12.24 -13.78 -25.78
N THR A 62 -13.23 -13.75 -26.69
CA THR A 62 -14.44 -14.59 -26.60
C THR A 62 -15.22 -14.55 -25.29
N VAL A 63 -16.28 -13.75 -25.32
CA VAL A 63 -17.65 -14.09 -24.93
C VAL A 63 -17.77 -15.45 -24.22
N SER A 64 -17.86 -15.42 -22.90
CA SER A 64 -18.47 -16.51 -22.11
C SER A 64 -19.69 -15.93 -21.41
N GLU A 65 -20.78 -15.96 -22.16
CA GLU A 65 -22.16 -15.84 -21.69
C GLU A 65 -22.55 -17.17 -21.00
N PRO A 66 -23.11 -17.16 -19.78
CA PRO A 66 -23.95 -18.24 -19.32
C PRO A 66 -25.37 -17.71 -19.06
N THR A 67 -26.23 -17.77 -20.09
CA THR A 67 -27.68 -17.78 -19.91
C THR A 67 -28.19 -19.22 -20.12
N LYS A 68 -28.47 -19.95 -19.04
CA LYS A 68 -29.68 -20.81 -18.91
C LYS A 68 -29.90 -21.31 -17.46
N THR A 69 -30.98 -20.80 -16.89
CA THR A 69 -31.81 -21.29 -15.76
C THR A 69 -31.87 -22.81 -15.58
N THR A 70 -31.87 -23.31 -14.32
CA THR A 70 -32.92 -24.18 -13.71
C THR A 70 -32.68 -24.37 -12.19
N GLU A 71 -33.49 -23.68 -11.36
CA GLU A 71 -34.24 -24.14 -10.15
C GLU A 71 -33.53 -24.91 -9.01
N THR A 72 -33.62 -24.49 -7.73
CA THR A 72 -34.73 -24.88 -6.82
C THR A 72 -34.85 -23.94 -5.58
N THR A 73 -36.01 -23.28 -5.46
CA THR A 73 -36.82 -22.94 -4.26
C THR A 73 -36.24 -22.10 -3.10
N SER A 74 -36.63 -20.81 -3.05
CA SER A 74 -37.29 -20.21 -1.86
C SER A 74 -37.76 -18.76 -2.14
N SER A 75 -39.02 -18.59 -2.51
CA SER A 75 -39.93 -17.57 -1.93
C SER A 75 -41.29 -17.64 -2.63
N ASN A 76 -42.26 -18.09 -1.85
CA ASN A 76 -43.69 -18.18 -2.14
C ASN A 76 -44.32 -16.77 -2.23
N PRO A 77 -45.12 -16.43 -3.27
CA PRO A 77 -45.93 -15.23 -3.28
C PRO A 77 -47.36 -15.57 -2.83
N ASN A 78 -47.74 -15.11 -1.64
CA ASN A 78 -49.15 -14.96 -1.28
C ASN A 78 -49.31 -13.85 -0.22
N ALA A 79 -49.48 -12.62 -0.70
CA ALA A 79 -50.22 -11.51 -0.08
C ALA A 79 -50.29 -10.35 -1.08
#